data_AF-A0A7V8SVU4-F1
#
_entry.id   AF-A0A7V8SVU4-F1
#
_cell.length_a   1.000
_cell.length_b   1.000
_cell.length_c   1.000
_cell.angle_alpha   90.00
_cell.angle_beta   90.00
_cell.angle_gamma   90.00
#
_symmetry.space_group_name_H-M   'P 1'
#
loop_
_entity.id
_entity.type
_entity.pdbx_description
1 polymer ?
#
loop_
_entity_poly.entity_id
_entity_poly.type
_entity_poly.pdbx_seq_one_letter_code
_entity_poly.pdbx_strand_id
1 'polypeptide(L)'
;GGHQDGAQASEPPKHNPRSPVPQFLEEGVERVACHAMLGHRIVIVSGTLEPLANAAARSLEAEISARGFAARIRTCATRLRETNGKWTGEILGEPMLGEAKARAVCALAEEMQLALPQCWAYGDSSEDRWMLAAVGNPVAMNPAFALRRIAQKRGWPIWRTADRLQRMQNRVSRAEPCA
;
A
#
# COMPACT_ATOMS: atom_id res chain seq x y z
N GLY A 1 -45.93 -41.98 20.73
CA GLY A 1 -44.84 -40.99 20.80
C GLY A 1 -43.53 -41.72 20.59
N GLY A 2 -42.53 -41.21 19.90
CA GLY A 2 -42.40 -39.92 19.23
C GLY A 2 -41.12 -39.95 18.38
N HIS A 3 -41.06 -38.97 17.46
CA HIS A 3 -39.90 -38.35 16.82
C HIS A 3 -38.86 -39.21 16.09
N GLN A 4 -38.87 -39.02 14.76
CA GLN A 4 -37.71 -39.07 13.89
C GLN A 4 -36.71 -38.00 14.33
N ASP A 5 -35.43 -38.33 14.46
CA ASP A 5 -34.35 -37.35 14.46
C ASP A 5 -33.41 -37.67 13.29
N GLY A 6 -33.62 -36.91 12.20
CA GLY A 6 -32.69 -36.83 11.10
C GLY A 6 -31.49 -36.00 11.51
N ALA A 7 -30.33 -36.63 11.64
CA ALA A 7 -29.06 -35.93 11.73
C ALA A 7 -28.69 -35.40 10.34
N GLN A 8 -29.07 -34.15 10.06
CA GLN A 8 -28.50 -33.37 8.95
C GLN A 8 -27.02 -33.14 9.25
N ALA A 9 -26.15 -33.77 8.46
CA ALA A 9 -24.74 -33.41 8.41
C ALA A 9 -24.63 -31.96 7.89
N SER A 10 -24.20 -31.05 8.75
CA SER A 10 -23.91 -29.66 8.42
C SER A 10 -22.80 -29.58 7.37
N GLU A 11 -23.06 -28.93 6.24
CA GLU A 11 -22.03 -28.60 5.25
C GLU A 11 -20.88 -27.81 5.91
N PRO A 12 -19.62 -28.12 5.58
CA PRO A 12 -18.49 -27.36 6.11
C PRO A 12 -18.53 -25.92 5.58
N PRO A 13 -18.03 -24.94 6.35
CA PRO A 13 -18.05 -23.54 5.92
C PRO A 13 -17.26 -23.39 4.63
N LYS A 14 -17.88 -22.76 3.63
CA LYS A 14 -17.27 -22.42 2.34
C LYS A 14 -16.12 -21.44 2.59
N HIS A 15 -14.91 -21.97 2.73
CA HIS A 15 -13.69 -21.18 2.82
C HIS A 15 -13.48 -20.50 1.46
N ASN A 16 -13.75 -19.19 1.38
CA ASN A 16 -13.32 -18.38 0.25
C ASN A 16 -11.78 -18.32 0.29
N PRO A 17 -11.05 -18.84 -0.71
CA PRO A 17 -9.59 -18.78 -0.70
C PRO A 17 -9.19 -17.30 -0.79
N ARG A 18 -8.77 -16.71 0.33
CA ARG A 18 -8.12 -15.40 0.30
C ARG A 18 -6.85 -15.58 -0.52
N SER A 19 -6.77 -14.92 -1.67
CA SER A 19 -5.54 -14.87 -2.46
C SER A 19 -4.39 -14.48 -1.52
N PRO A 20 -3.26 -15.21 -1.51
CA PRO A 20 -2.14 -14.95 -0.60
C PRO A 20 -1.41 -13.64 -0.94
N VAL A 21 -1.83 -12.95 -1.99
CA VAL A 21 -1.22 -11.72 -2.50
C VAL A 21 -1.98 -10.50 -1.95
N PRO A 22 -1.27 -9.49 -1.40
CA PRO A 22 -1.88 -8.20 -1.07
C PRO A 22 -2.63 -7.65 -2.28
N GLN A 23 -3.88 -7.22 -2.08
CA GLN A 23 -4.64 -6.58 -3.15
C GLN A 23 -4.19 -5.13 -3.29
N PHE A 24 -3.64 -4.79 -4.44
CA PHE A 24 -3.29 -3.41 -4.77
C PHE A 24 -4.47 -2.68 -5.40
N LEU A 25 -4.49 -1.35 -5.25
CA LEU A 25 -5.35 -0.49 -6.04
C LEU A 25 -4.78 -0.40 -7.44
N GLU A 26 -5.62 -0.60 -8.45
CA GLU A 26 -5.22 -0.63 -9.87
C GLU A 26 -4.49 0.66 -10.26
N GLU A 27 -5.05 1.80 -9.88
CA GLU A 27 -4.48 3.12 -10.13
C GLU A 27 -3.12 3.31 -9.43
N GLY A 28 -2.91 2.62 -8.31
CA GLY A 28 -1.62 2.59 -7.62
C GLY A 28 -0.58 1.78 -8.39
N VAL A 29 -0.96 0.60 -8.90
CA VAL A 29 -0.07 -0.24 -9.72
C VAL A 29 0.30 0.49 -11.01
N GLU A 30 -0.67 1.09 -11.70
CA GLU A 30 -0.44 1.88 -12.91
C GLU A 30 0.54 3.03 -12.66
N ARG A 31 0.41 3.71 -11.52
CA ARG A 31 1.32 4.81 -11.17
C ARG A 31 2.76 4.32 -10.96
N VAL A 32 2.91 3.19 -10.27
CA VAL A 32 4.23 2.60 -10.03
C VAL A 32 4.83 2.07 -11.34
N ALA A 33 4.02 1.48 -12.22
CA ALA A 33 4.44 1.06 -13.56
C ALA A 33 4.90 2.26 -14.41
N CYS A 34 4.18 3.39 -14.36
CA CYS A 34 4.60 4.62 -15.04
C CYS A 34 5.97 5.11 -14.53
N HIS A 35 6.22 5.09 -13.22
CA HIS A 35 7.54 5.42 -12.68
C HIS A 35 8.63 4.41 -13.12
N ALA A 36 8.30 3.12 -13.19
CA ALA A 36 9.22 2.09 -13.68
C ALA A 36 9.60 2.34 -15.16
N MET A 37 8.61 2.66 -16.01
CA MET A 37 8.83 3.01 -17.42
C MET A 37 9.75 4.22 -17.61
N LEU A 38 9.65 5.21 -16.72
CA LEU A 38 10.50 6.40 -16.74
C LEU A 38 11.90 6.15 -16.14
N GLY A 39 12.21 4.92 -15.73
CA GLY A 39 13.49 4.57 -15.12
C GLY A 39 13.68 5.11 -13.70
N HIS A 40 12.60 5.53 -13.03
CA HIS A 40 12.71 6.05 -11.68
C HIS A 40 13.07 4.94 -10.69
N ARG A 41 13.80 5.32 -9.64
CA ARG A 41 13.98 4.46 -8.46
C ARG A 41 12.68 4.42 -7.67
N ILE A 42 12.27 3.21 -7.23
CA ILE A 42 11.02 2.99 -6.53
C ILE A 42 11.30 2.46 -5.13
N VAL A 43 10.70 3.10 -4.12
CA VAL A 43 10.88 2.75 -2.71
C VAL A 43 9.52 2.75 -2.01
N ILE A 44 9.25 1.72 -1.21
CA ILE A 44 8.13 1.68 -0.26
C ILE A 44 8.63 2.18 1.09
N VAL A 45 8.05 3.28 1.60
CA VAL A 45 8.33 3.82 2.93
C VAL A 45 7.10 3.62 3.82
N SER A 46 7.15 2.66 4.74
CA SER A 46 5.97 2.19 5.45
C SER A 46 6.21 1.97 6.94
N GLY A 47 5.24 2.33 7.78
CA GLY A 47 5.29 2.05 9.22
C GLY A 47 5.10 0.57 9.58
N THR A 48 4.71 -0.27 8.60
CA THR A 48 4.59 -1.72 8.78
C THR A 48 5.93 -2.38 9.07
N LEU A 49 5.88 -3.66 9.45
CA LEU A 49 7.08 -4.45 9.70
C LEU A 49 7.82 -4.77 8.40
N GLU A 50 9.14 -4.71 8.44
CA GLU A 50 10.03 -4.97 7.29
C GLU A 50 9.69 -6.26 6.51
N PRO A 51 9.41 -7.42 7.13
CA PRO A 51 9.01 -8.61 6.38
C PRO A 51 7.73 -8.44 5.57
N LEU A 52 6.75 -7.69 6.10
CA LEU A 52 5.48 -7.41 5.42
C LEU A 52 5.66 -6.39 4.30
N ALA A 53 6.46 -5.35 4.52
CA ALA A 53 6.83 -4.40 3.48
C ALA A 53 7.56 -5.10 2.33
N ASN A 54 8.48 -6.01 2.64
CA ASN A 54 9.22 -6.80 1.65
C ASN A 54 8.31 -7.75 0.87
N ALA A 55 7.31 -8.36 1.54
CA ALA A 55 6.31 -9.17 0.86
C ALA A 55 5.47 -8.34 -0.10
N ALA A 56 4.98 -7.17 0.32
CA ALA A 56 4.25 -6.24 -0.53
C ALA A 56 5.09 -5.75 -1.71
N ALA A 57 6.38 -5.44 -1.50
CA ALA A 57 7.30 -5.06 -2.56
C ALA A 57 7.40 -6.15 -3.63
N ARG A 58 7.66 -7.41 -3.24
CA ARG A 58 7.75 -8.54 -4.18
C ARG A 58 6.46 -8.77 -4.96
N SER A 59 5.31 -8.67 -4.28
CA SER A 59 4.00 -8.81 -4.95
C SER A 59 3.77 -7.70 -5.96
N LEU A 60 4.14 -6.45 -5.64
CA LEU A 60 4.02 -5.32 -6.55
C LEU A 60 5.01 -5.42 -7.73
N GLU A 61 6.24 -5.88 -7.50
CA GLU A 61 7.21 -6.18 -8.57
C GLU A 61 6.64 -7.22 -9.56
N ALA A 62 5.95 -8.25 -9.05
CA ALA A 62 5.31 -9.27 -9.89
C ALA A 62 4.15 -8.69 -10.72
N GLU A 63 3.30 -7.85 -10.12
CA GLU A 63 2.21 -7.14 -10.82
C GLU A 63 2.74 -6.23 -11.94
N ILE A 64 3.83 -5.51 -11.68
CA ILE A 64 4.47 -4.64 -12.69
C ILE A 64 5.11 -5.49 -13.80
N SER A 65 5.74 -6.61 -13.44
CA SER A 65 6.32 -7.56 -14.39
C SER A 65 5.27 -8.20 -15.30
N ALA A 66 4.10 -8.54 -14.75
CA ALA A 66 2.96 -9.05 -15.53
C ALA A 66 2.44 -8.04 -16.56
N ARG A 67 2.73 -6.74 -16.38
CA ARG A 67 2.41 -5.66 -17.33
C ARG A 67 3.54 -5.39 -18.33
N GLY A 68 4.62 -6.17 -18.31
CA GLY A 68 5.74 -6.05 -19.24
C GLY A 68 6.81 -5.04 -18.82
N PHE A 69 6.82 -4.60 -17.56
CA PHE A 69 7.82 -3.65 -17.05
C PHE A 69 8.68 -4.27 -15.96
N ALA A 70 9.98 -3.97 -15.97
CA ALA A 70 10.87 -4.35 -14.90
C ALA A 70 10.87 -3.26 -13.81
N ALA A 71 10.68 -3.67 -12.56
CA ALA A 71 10.83 -2.79 -11.40
C ALA A 71 11.59 -3.51 -10.29
N ARG A 72 12.47 -2.78 -9.62
CA ARG A 72 13.10 -3.20 -8.37
C ARG A 72 12.70 -2.23 -7.27
N ILE A 73 12.00 -2.73 -6.27
CA ILE A 73 11.41 -1.93 -5.20
C ILE A 73 12.23 -2.13 -3.93
N ARG A 74 12.82 -1.04 -3.43
CA ARG A 74 13.44 -1.02 -2.09
C ARG A 74 12.38 -0.76 -1.03
N THR A 75 12.68 -1.12 0.21
CA THR A 75 11.80 -0.89 1.36
C THR A 75 12.54 -0.14 2.47
N CYS A 76 11.80 0.77 3.10
CA CYS A 76 12.15 1.36 4.39
C CYS A 76 10.96 1.15 5.30
N ALA A 77 11.15 0.33 6.33
CA ALA A 77 10.08 -0.15 7.18
C ALA A 77 10.53 -0.32 8.63
N THR A 78 9.58 -0.50 9.54
CA THR A 78 9.87 -0.75 10.95
C THR A 78 10.56 -2.10 11.10
N ARG A 79 11.76 -2.11 11.71
CA ARG A 79 12.55 -3.33 11.91
C ARG A 79 12.36 -3.85 13.33
N LEU A 80 12.24 -5.16 13.48
CA LEU A 80 12.19 -5.81 14.79
C LEU A 80 13.53 -6.47 15.09
N ARG A 81 13.88 -6.52 16.38
CA ARG A 81 15.05 -7.26 16.84
C ARG A 81 14.77 -8.74 16.72
N GLU A 82 15.67 -9.42 16.02
CA GLU A 82 15.67 -10.86 15.89
C GLU A 82 16.81 -11.45 16.74
N THR A 83 16.54 -12.57 17.39
CA THR A 83 17.53 -13.35 18.11
C THR A 83 17.20 -14.82 17.92
N ASN A 84 18.17 -15.60 17.44
CA ASN A 84 18.03 -17.04 17.18
C ASN A 84 16.81 -17.39 16.30
N GLY A 85 16.60 -16.66 15.20
CA GLY A 85 15.49 -16.92 14.27
C GLY A 85 14.12 -16.46 14.76
N LYS A 86 14.05 -15.74 15.89
CA LYS A 86 12.78 -15.31 16.51
C LYS A 86 12.77 -13.81 16.75
N TRP A 87 11.65 -13.15 16.43
CA TRP A 87 11.45 -11.75 16.79
C TRP A 87 11.19 -11.64 18.29
N THR A 88 11.95 -10.76 18.93
CA THR A 88 11.88 -10.49 20.37
C THR A 88 10.70 -9.58 20.75
N GLY A 89 10.11 -8.90 19.75
CA GLY A 89 9.08 -7.87 19.94
C GLY A 89 9.64 -6.46 20.09
N GLU A 90 10.95 -6.30 20.28
CA GLU A 90 11.60 -4.99 20.34
C GLU A 90 11.76 -4.38 18.95
N ILE A 91 11.54 -3.07 18.83
CA ILE A 91 11.85 -2.32 17.61
C ILE A 91 13.37 -2.03 17.57
N LEU A 92 14.00 -2.31 16.44
CA LEU A 92 15.38 -1.90 16.16
C LEU A 92 15.39 -0.48 15.62
N GLY A 93 15.98 0.43 16.39
CA GLY A 93 16.04 1.85 16.04
C GLY A 93 14.68 2.52 16.24
N GLU A 94 14.32 3.39 15.31
CA GLU A 94 13.07 4.16 15.37
C GLU A 94 11.99 3.51 14.48
N PRO A 95 10.71 3.47 14.92
CA PRO A 95 9.62 3.06 14.03
C PRO A 95 9.52 3.97 12.81
N MET A 96 9.16 3.41 11.66
CA MET A 96 9.08 4.15 10.38
C MET A 96 7.79 4.98 10.27
N LEU A 97 7.64 5.93 11.19
CA LEU A 97 6.47 6.78 11.36
C LEU A 97 6.88 8.26 11.37
N GLY A 98 5.96 9.12 10.92
CA GLY A 98 6.13 10.56 11.01
C GLY A 98 7.42 11.07 10.37
N GLU A 99 8.20 11.82 11.15
CA GLU A 99 9.48 12.39 10.72
C GLU A 99 10.53 11.33 10.34
N ALA A 100 10.44 10.11 10.88
CA ALA A 100 11.33 9.02 10.51
C ALA A 100 11.22 8.71 9.01
N LYS A 101 10.01 8.83 8.43
CA LYS A 101 9.81 8.68 6.98
C LYS A 101 10.50 9.78 6.18
N ALA A 102 10.48 11.02 6.67
CA ALA A 102 11.15 12.14 6.01
C ALA A 102 12.68 11.94 6.05
N ARG A 103 13.24 11.58 7.21
CA ARG A 103 14.66 11.25 7.34
C ARG A 103 15.08 10.09 6.43
N ALA A 104 14.27 9.04 6.34
CA ALA A 104 14.53 7.91 5.45
C ALA A 104 14.57 8.36 3.98
N VAL A 105 13.62 9.19 3.53
CA VAL A 105 13.62 9.71 2.16
C VAL A 105 14.80 10.62 1.87
N CYS A 106 15.20 11.49 2.81
CA CYS A 106 16.40 12.32 2.64
C CYS A 106 17.66 11.45 2.52
N ALA A 107 17.83 10.46 3.42
CA ALA A 107 18.98 9.56 3.39
C ALA A 107 19.03 8.72 2.10
N LEU A 108 17.89 8.24 1.61
CA LEU A 108 17.81 7.54 0.33
C LEU A 108 18.16 8.45 -0.85
N ALA A 109 17.71 9.70 -0.82
CA ALA A 109 18.03 10.66 -1.87
C ALA A 109 19.54 10.96 -1.91
N GLU A 110 20.18 11.11 -0.75
CA GLU A 110 21.64 11.24 -0.65
C GLU A 110 22.37 9.98 -1.14
N GLU A 111 21.98 8.79 -0.67
CA GLU A 111 22.57 7.51 -1.06
C GLU A 111 22.47 7.26 -2.57
N MET A 112 21.33 7.60 -3.16
CA MET A 112 21.04 7.39 -4.59
C MET A 112 21.40 8.58 -5.46
N GLN A 113 21.95 9.67 -4.90
CA GLN A 113 22.27 10.90 -5.60
C GLN A 113 21.07 11.51 -6.35
N LEU A 114 19.90 11.50 -5.71
CA LEU A 114 18.65 12.03 -6.24
C LEU A 114 18.39 13.45 -5.72
N ALA A 115 17.88 14.33 -6.59
CA ALA A 115 17.40 15.63 -6.18
C ALA A 115 15.96 15.52 -5.67
N LEU A 116 15.74 15.75 -4.37
CA LEU A 116 14.40 15.74 -3.75
C LEU A 116 13.33 16.58 -4.48
N PRO A 117 13.63 17.75 -5.07
CA PRO A 117 12.68 18.50 -5.89
C PRO A 117 12.18 17.75 -7.14
N GLN A 118 12.92 16.73 -7.60
CA GLN A 118 12.56 15.86 -8.73
C GLN A 118 11.97 14.52 -8.25
N CYS A 119 11.76 14.33 -6.95
CA CYS A 119 11.15 13.11 -6.41
C CYS A 119 9.63 13.25 -6.29
N TRP A 120 8.95 12.10 -6.35
CA TRP A 120 7.52 11.96 -6.06
C TRP A 120 7.33 11.20 -4.76
N ALA A 121 6.31 11.56 -4.00
CA ALA A 121 5.90 10.82 -2.82
C ALA A 121 4.37 10.73 -2.77
N TYR A 122 3.88 9.57 -2.34
CA TYR A 122 2.46 9.26 -2.22
C TYR A 122 2.17 8.83 -0.78
N GLY A 123 1.09 9.32 -0.20
CA GLY A 123 0.70 8.97 1.17
C GLY A 123 -0.78 9.23 1.42
N ASP A 124 -1.36 8.50 2.36
CA ASP A 124 -2.78 8.53 2.71
C ASP A 124 -3.02 8.97 4.17
N SER A 125 -2.01 8.85 5.02
CA SER A 125 -2.09 9.13 6.45
C SER A 125 -1.50 10.48 6.82
N SER A 126 -1.90 11.03 7.98
CA SER A 126 -1.29 12.26 8.50
C SER A 126 0.20 12.12 8.78
N GLU A 127 0.69 10.91 9.05
CA GLU A 127 2.11 10.65 9.30
C GLU A 127 2.96 10.77 8.03
N ASP A 128 2.35 10.59 6.85
CA ASP A 128 3.05 10.78 5.58
C ASP A 128 3.31 12.24 5.25
N ARG A 129 2.68 13.19 5.96
CA ARG A 129 2.86 14.64 5.73
C ARG A 129 4.33 15.06 5.75
N TRP A 130 5.16 14.42 6.57
CA TRP A 130 6.56 14.78 6.72
C TRP A 130 7.36 14.36 5.49
N MET A 131 7.14 13.14 5.02
CA MET A 131 7.73 12.63 3.77
C MET A 131 7.25 13.42 2.57
N LEU A 132 5.93 13.67 2.47
CA LEU A 132 5.34 14.47 1.39
C LEU A 132 5.93 15.88 1.35
N ALA A 133 6.18 16.49 2.52
CA ALA A 133 6.80 17.82 2.60
C ALA A 133 8.26 17.87 2.13
N ALA A 134 8.95 16.73 2.07
CA ALA A 134 10.37 16.67 1.75
C ALA A 134 10.65 16.60 0.24
N VAL A 135 9.65 16.31 -0.60
CA VAL A 135 9.82 16.12 -2.05
C VAL A 135 9.18 17.25 -2.86
N GLY A 136 9.60 17.40 -4.12
CA GLY A 136 9.01 18.40 -5.02
C GLY A 136 7.63 18.04 -5.57
N ASN A 137 7.29 16.75 -5.64
CA ASN A 137 6.03 16.28 -6.22
C ASN A 137 5.21 15.43 -5.23
N PRO A 138 4.65 16.03 -4.16
CA PRO A 138 3.81 15.32 -3.20
C PRO A 138 2.42 15.04 -3.75
N VAL A 139 1.87 13.86 -3.43
CA VAL A 139 0.50 13.48 -3.76
C VAL A 139 -0.17 12.84 -2.54
N ALA A 140 -1.29 13.42 -2.11
CA ALA A 140 -2.15 12.84 -1.09
C ALA A 140 -3.14 11.86 -1.75
N MET A 141 -2.89 10.56 -1.61
CA MET A 141 -3.69 9.50 -2.24
C MET A 141 -4.73 8.99 -1.25
N ASN A 142 -6.00 9.01 -1.64
CA ASN A 142 -7.13 8.62 -0.79
C ASN A 142 -7.02 9.12 0.67
N PRO A 143 -6.68 10.41 0.90
CA PRO A 143 -6.18 10.83 2.20
C PRO A 143 -7.26 10.77 3.27
N ALA A 144 -6.86 10.30 4.46
CA ALA A 144 -7.64 10.46 5.68
C ALA A 144 -7.88 11.95 5.99
N PHE A 145 -8.88 12.24 6.82
CA PHE A 145 -9.33 13.62 7.08
C PHE A 145 -8.19 14.58 7.46
N ALA A 146 -7.29 14.15 8.34
CA ALA A 146 -6.15 14.95 8.78
C ALA A 146 -5.19 15.29 7.62
N LEU A 147 -4.78 14.30 6.82
CA LEU A 147 -3.91 14.55 5.66
C LEU A 147 -4.62 15.39 4.59
N ARG A 148 -5.92 15.17 4.36
CA ARG A 148 -6.71 15.97 3.42
C ARG A 148 -6.66 17.46 3.75
N ARG A 149 -6.82 17.83 5.03
CA ARG A 149 -6.74 19.25 5.46
C ARG A 149 -5.35 19.82 5.24
N ILE A 150 -4.30 19.04 5.50
CA ILE A 150 -2.92 19.46 5.27
C ILE A 150 -2.67 19.67 3.78
N ALA A 151 -3.05 18.71 2.94
CA ALA A 151 -2.90 18.77 1.49
C ALA A 151 -3.62 20.00 0.91
N GLN A 152 -4.86 20.27 1.32
CA GLN A 152 -5.61 21.46 0.90
C GLN A 152 -4.90 22.76 1.30
N LYS A 153 -4.40 22.85 2.54
CA LYS A 153 -3.66 24.04 3.01
C LYS A 153 -2.34 24.26 2.28
N ARG A 154 -1.67 23.19 1.86
CA ARG A 154 -0.37 23.23 1.19
C ARG A 154 -0.47 23.21 -0.34
N GLY A 155 -1.68 23.15 -0.90
CA GLY A 155 -1.88 23.05 -2.35
C GLY A 155 -1.41 21.72 -2.95
N TRP A 156 -1.29 20.66 -2.15
CA TRP A 156 -0.88 19.35 -2.65
C TRP A 156 -2.02 18.68 -3.45
N PRO A 157 -1.70 18.08 -4.61
CA PRO A 157 -2.65 17.25 -5.35
C PRO A 157 -3.27 16.17 -4.45
N ILE A 158 -4.59 16.06 -4.51
CA ILE A 158 -5.35 14.97 -3.88
C ILE A 158 -5.86 14.05 -4.97
N TRP A 159 -5.46 12.79 -4.92
CA TRP A 159 -5.97 11.76 -5.82
C TRP A 159 -6.96 10.86 -5.10
N ARG A 160 -8.08 10.58 -5.75
CA ARG A 160 -9.10 9.64 -5.28
C ARG A 160 -9.26 8.53 -6.30
N THR A 161 -9.09 7.30 -5.87
CA THR A 161 -9.43 6.14 -6.71
C THR A 161 -10.95 5.99 -6.73
N ALA A 162 -11.54 5.71 -7.90
CA ALA A 162 -12.99 5.49 -7.98
C ALA A 162 -13.33 4.21 -7.20
N ASP A 163 -14.14 4.35 -6.14
CA ASP A 163 -14.42 3.30 -5.18
C ASP A 163 -14.79 1.97 -5.83
N ARG A 164 -14.13 0.89 -5.39
CA ARG A 164 -14.52 -0.50 -5.71
C ARG A 164 -15.99 -0.76 -5.34
N LEU A 165 -16.49 -0.11 -4.28
CA LEU A 165 -17.89 -0.17 -3.86
C LEU A 165 -18.84 0.40 -4.92
N GLN A 166 -18.46 1.50 -5.58
CA GLN A 166 -19.30 2.11 -6.61
C GLN A 166 -19.33 1.26 -7.89
N ARG A 167 -18.23 0.56 -8.21
CA ARG A 167 -18.18 -0.42 -9.30
C ARG A 167 -18.98 -1.70 -8.98
N MET A 168 -19.00 -2.14 -7.72
CA MET A 168 -19.83 -3.27 -7.28
C MET A 168 -21.33 -2.90 -7.27
N GLN A 169 -21.69 -1.72 -6.76
CA GLN A 169 -23.07 -1.21 -6.79
C GLN A 169 -23.57 -1.05 -8.22
N ASN A 170 -22.76 -0.49 -9.12
CA ASN A 170 -23.10 -0.36 -10.55
C ASN A 170 -23.23 -1.70 -11.29
N ARG A 171 -22.63 -2.78 -10.77
CA ARG A 171 -22.78 -4.15 -11.31
C ARG A 171 -24.09 -4.80 -10.85
N VAL A 172 -24.52 -4.50 -9.62
CA VAL A 172 -25.79 -5.00 -9.06
C VAL A 172 -26.99 -4.25 -9.67
N SER A 173 -26.88 -2.95 -9.91
CA SER A 173 -27.96 -2.15 -10.51
C SER A 173 -28.09 -2.27 -12.04
N ARG A 174 -27.19 -3.02 -12.70
CA ARG A 174 -27.26 -3.36 -14.14
C ARG A 174 -27.78 -4.78 -14.42
N ALA A 175 -28.06 -5.57 -13.38
CA ALA A 175 -28.77 -6.82 -13.55
C ALA A 175 -30.27 -6.49 -13.72
N GLU A 176 -30.71 -6.27 -14.95
CA GLU A 176 -32.14 -6.28 -15.26
C GLU A 176 -32.71 -7.67 -14.94
N PRO A 177 -33.90 -7.77 -14.33
CA PRO A 177 -34.53 -9.06 -14.10
C PRO A 177 -34.84 -9.69 -15.45
N CYS A 178 -34.32 -10.90 -15.65
CA CYS A 178 -34.56 -11.70 -16.84
C CYS A 178 -36.07 -11.86 -17.06
N ALA A 179 -36.57 -11.32 -18.18
CA ALA A 179 -37.88 -11.65 -18.75
C ALA A 179 -37.74 -12.82 -19.74
#